data_AF-A0A2E0T4L6-F1
#
_entry.id   AF-A0A2E0T4L6-F1
#
_cell.length_a   1.000
_cell.length_b   1.000
_cell.length_c   1.000
_cell.angle_alpha   90.00
_cell.angle_beta   90.00
_cell.angle_gamma   90.00
#
_symmetry.space_group_name_H-M   'P 1'
#
loop_
_entity.id
_entity.type
_entity.pdbx_description
1 polymer ?
#
loop_
_entity_poly.entity_id
_entity_poly.type
_entity_poly.pdbx_seq_one_letter_code
_entity_poly.pdbx_strand_id
1 'polypeptide(L)'
;MAVVPAFAGWALFRAFRRLLPRNTSGVVGASALAAGVSVVLSAMAFSLQWLFGATAPVAFDTVFGAMVGVHVLIGVGEAVITGLVVAAVMASRPDLVVGAADLSPTQLAGQPRVANRTFAIGAVLVALVLASAISQFAAGDPDGLERVAEDAGFADTAKAQPFAEGLFADYATRGLDNEGLSLAVAGSAGVLLTLTVGWGMALAQRRLRPAPSPRL
;
A
#
# COMPACT_ATOMS: atom_id res chain seq x y z
N MET A 1 5.97 6.90 -6.27
CA MET A 1 5.45 5.81 -5.41
C MET A 1 6.15 5.64 -4.05
N ALA A 2 7.49 5.62 -3.92
CA ALA A 2 8.11 5.47 -2.58
C ALA A 2 8.21 6.79 -1.79
N VAL A 3 8.70 7.85 -2.43
CA VAL A 3 9.02 9.13 -1.77
C VAL A 3 7.76 9.94 -1.47
N VAL A 4 6.97 10.26 -2.51
CA VAL A 4 5.81 11.16 -2.37
C VAL A 4 4.79 10.61 -1.37
N PRO A 5 4.29 9.37 -1.48
CA PRO A 5 3.38 8.81 -0.49
C PRO A 5 3.94 8.79 0.94
N ALA A 6 5.21 8.42 1.14
CA ALA A 6 5.78 8.34 2.47
C ALA A 6 5.85 9.73 3.16
N PHE A 7 6.45 10.73 2.49
CA PHE A 7 6.67 12.04 3.09
C PHE A 7 5.40 12.89 3.09
N ALA A 8 4.69 12.97 1.95
CA ALA A 8 3.46 13.74 1.85
C ALA A 8 2.34 13.10 2.69
N GLY A 9 2.20 11.77 2.64
CA GLY A 9 1.26 11.04 3.49
C GLY A 9 1.51 11.27 4.97
N TRP A 10 2.77 11.24 5.43
CA TRP A 10 3.08 11.57 6.83
C TRP A 10 2.74 13.02 7.18
N ALA A 11 3.08 13.98 6.31
CA ALA A 11 2.75 15.39 6.53
C ALA A 11 1.22 15.61 6.62
N LEU A 12 0.47 14.99 5.72
CA LEU A 12 -1.00 14.99 5.68
C LEU A 12 -1.59 14.34 6.94
N PHE A 13 -1.08 13.17 7.33
CA PHE A 13 -1.50 12.50 8.56
C PHE A 13 -1.38 13.42 9.77
N ARG A 14 -0.22 14.07 9.95
CA ARG A 14 -0.04 15.04 11.04
C ARG A 14 -0.98 16.23 10.94
N ALA A 15 -1.27 16.73 9.74
CA ALA A 15 -2.22 17.81 9.54
C ALA A 15 -3.64 17.37 9.93
N PHE A 16 -4.10 16.22 9.45
CA PHE A 16 -5.41 15.66 9.80
C PHE A 16 -5.54 15.34 11.28
N ARG A 17 -4.46 14.88 11.95
CA ARG A 17 -4.45 14.68 13.42
C ARG A 17 -4.63 15.97 14.22
N ARG A 18 -4.42 17.15 13.62
CA ARG A 18 -4.74 18.44 14.27
C ARG A 18 -6.22 18.80 14.18
N LEU A 19 -6.93 18.24 13.19
CA LEU A 19 -8.33 18.54 12.92
C LEU A 19 -9.27 17.48 13.52
N LEU A 20 -8.85 16.21 13.50
CA LEU A 20 -9.64 15.08 13.96
C LEU A 20 -9.57 14.89 15.48
N PRO A 21 -10.57 14.20 16.09
CA PRO A 21 -10.59 13.93 17.52
C PRO A 21 -9.33 13.21 18.03
N ARG A 22 -8.96 13.49 19.28
CA ARG A 22 -7.86 12.80 19.97
C ARG A 22 -8.35 11.45 20.53
N ASN A 23 -8.67 10.52 19.64
CA ASN A 23 -9.06 9.15 19.97
C ASN A 23 -8.63 8.19 18.86
N THR A 24 -8.85 6.88 19.06
CA THR A 24 -8.49 5.84 18.09
C THR A 24 -9.11 6.08 16.72
N SER A 25 -10.39 6.46 16.66
CA SER A 25 -11.08 6.74 15.40
C SER A 25 -10.45 7.93 14.65
N GLY A 26 -9.98 8.94 15.36
CA GLY A 26 -9.25 10.07 14.77
C GLY A 26 -7.88 9.67 14.22
N VAL A 27 -7.19 8.69 14.84
CA VAL A 27 -5.93 8.13 14.29
C VAL A 27 -6.20 7.33 13.03
N VAL A 28 -7.21 6.45 13.05
CA VAL A 28 -7.61 5.64 11.89
C VAL A 28 -8.07 6.52 10.74
N GLY A 29 -8.96 7.48 11.00
CA GLY A 29 -9.48 8.41 9.99
C GLY A 29 -8.39 9.30 9.41
N ALA A 30 -7.47 9.81 10.23
CA ALA A 30 -6.33 10.58 9.74
C ALA A 30 -5.41 9.76 8.83
N SER A 31 -5.21 8.48 9.16
CA SER A 31 -4.37 7.57 8.37
C SER A 31 -5.02 7.24 7.02
N ALA A 32 -6.31 6.92 7.03
CA ALA A 32 -7.09 6.65 5.83
C ALA A 32 -7.10 7.84 4.86
N LEU A 33 -7.42 9.04 5.37
CA LEU A 33 -7.43 10.26 4.56
C LEU A 33 -6.05 10.59 4.00
N ALA A 34 -5.01 10.48 4.83
CA ALA A 34 -3.64 10.72 4.40
C ALA A 34 -3.21 9.77 3.29
N ALA A 35 -3.52 8.47 3.41
CA ALA A 35 -3.19 7.48 2.39
C ALA A 35 -3.89 7.76 1.07
N GLY A 36 -5.22 7.97 1.09
CA GLY A 36 -5.97 8.24 -0.14
C GLY A 36 -5.52 9.52 -0.86
N VAL A 37 -5.28 10.61 -0.13
CA VAL A 37 -4.76 11.85 -0.73
C VAL A 37 -3.33 11.66 -1.25
N SER A 38 -2.51 10.85 -0.57
CA SER A 38 -1.13 10.61 -1.00
C SER A 38 -1.02 9.87 -2.35
N VAL A 39 -2.01 9.02 -2.67
CA VAL A 39 -2.10 8.35 -3.99
C VAL A 39 -2.28 9.40 -5.08
N VAL A 40 -3.23 10.33 -4.91
CA VAL A 40 -3.48 11.41 -5.86
C VAL A 40 -2.26 12.32 -6.00
N LEU A 41 -1.59 12.67 -4.90
CA LEU A 41 -0.36 13.46 -4.94
C LEU A 41 0.77 12.73 -5.69
N SER A 42 0.88 11.42 -5.54
CA SER A 42 1.87 10.64 -6.28
C SER A 42 1.54 10.58 -7.78
N ALA A 43 0.25 10.48 -8.15
CA ALA A 43 -0.17 10.54 -9.54
C ALA A 43 0.14 11.91 -10.16
N MET A 44 -0.15 13.00 -9.45
CA MET A 44 0.22 14.36 -9.88
C MET A 44 1.73 14.51 -10.04
N ALA A 45 2.52 13.98 -9.11
CA ALA A 45 3.99 14.04 -9.18
C ALA A 45 4.52 13.28 -10.40
N PHE A 46 3.96 12.10 -10.71
CA PHE A 46 4.27 11.38 -11.94
C PHE A 46 3.92 12.22 -13.18
N SER A 47 2.73 12.81 -13.24
CA SER A 47 2.34 13.65 -14.38
C SER A 47 3.28 14.86 -14.54
N LEU A 48 3.74 15.47 -13.44
CA LEU A 48 4.74 16.55 -13.53
C LEU A 48 6.08 16.07 -14.08
N GLN A 49 6.49 14.83 -13.79
CA GLN A 49 7.69 14.23 -14.39
C GLN A 49 7.53 14.01 -15.90
N TRP A 50 6.31 13.76 -16.38
CA TRP A 50 6.00 13.64 -17.81
C TRP A 50 6.44 14.88 -18.59
N LEU A 51 6.30 16.09 -18.03
CA LEU A 51 6.72 17.35 -18.69
C LEU A 51 8.21 17.39 -19.05
N PHE A 52 9.06 16.65 -18.32
CA PHE A 52 10.51 16.71 -18.47
C PHE A 52 11.09 15.44 -19.10
N GLY A 53 10.41 14.30 -18.93
CA GLY A 53 10.94 12.99 -19.30
C GLY A 53 10.21 12.28 -20.42
N ALA A 54 9.05 12.78 -20.86
CA ALA A 54 8.26 12.09 -21.88
C ALA A 54 8.90 12.20 -23.27
N THR A 55 9.10 11.05 -23.90
CA THR A 55 9.47 10.94 -25.31
C THR A 55 8.28 10.61 -26.22
N ALA A 56 7.13 10.26 -25.63
CA ALA A 56 5.90 9.96 -26.34
C ALA A 56 5.16 11.26 -26.74
N PRO A 57 4.54 11.34 -27.92
CA PRO A 57 3.89 12.55 -28.43
C PRO A 57 2.49 12.76 -27.83
N VAL A 58 2.37 12.68 -26.50
CA VAL A 58 1.10 12.87 -25.77
C VAL A 58 1.13 14.16 -24.97
N ALA A 59 0.08 14.96 -25.12
CA ALA A 59 -0.08 16.19 -24.36
C ALA A 59 -0.15 15.91 -22.85
N PHE A 60 0.46 16.81 -22.07
CA PHE A 60 0.45 16.73 -20.61
C PHE A 60 -0.96 16.68 -20.04
N ASP A 61 -1.90 17.49 -20.57
CA ASP A 61 -3.26 17.57 -20.03
C ASP A 61 -4.00 16.22 -20.14
N THR A 62 -3.76 15.47 -21.22
CA THR A 62 -4.32 14.13 -21.42
C THR A 62 -3.80 13.16 -20.36
N VAL A 63 -2.48 13.11 -20.16
CA VAL A 63 -1.85 12.23 -19.16
C VAL A 63 -2.25 12.65 -17.75
N PHE A 64 -2.24 13.95 -17.46
CA PHE A 64 -2.61 14.48 -16.15
C PHE A 64 -4.06 14.14 -15.81
N GLY A 65 -4.99 14.37 -16.74
CA GLY A 65 -6.40 14.05 -16.58
C GLY A 65 -6.64 12.57 -16.33
N ALA A 66 -6.04 11.69 -17.14
CA ALA A 66 -6.18 10.25 -17.00
C ALA A 66 -5.56 9.73 -15.68
N MET A 67 -4.33 10.14 -15.38
CA MET A 67 -3.62 9.71 -14.18
C MET A 67 -4.33 10.17 -12.92
N VAL A 68 -4.64 11.46 -12.78
CA VAL A 68 -5.32 11.97 -11.59
C VAL A 68 -6.74 11.39 -11.50
N GLY A 69 -7.47 11.32 -12.61
CA GLY A 69 -8.84 10.82 -12.64
C GLY A 69 -8.97 9.39 -12.11
N VAL A 70 -8.22 8.45 -12.67
CA VAL A 70 -8.23 7.05 -12.23
C VAL A 70 -7.70 6.92 -10.79
N HIS A 71 -6.66 7.67 -10.43
CA HIS A 71 -6.03 7.56 -9.11
C HIS A 71 -6.84 8.19 -7.97
N VAL A 72 -7.85 9.03 -8.26
CA VAL A 72 -8.83 9.44 -7.24
C VAL A 72 -9.64 8.23 -6.78
N LEU A 73 -10.11 7.38 -7.70
CA LEU A 73 -10.85 6.17 -7.35
C LEU A 73 -9.96 5.16 -6.61
N ILE A 74 -8.73 4.95 -7.10
CA ILE A 74 -7.74 4.11 -6.43
C ILE A 74 -7.46 4.63 -5.01
N GLY A 75 -7.34 5.96 -4.86
CA GLY A 75 -7.13 6.61 -3.57
C GLY A 75 -8.25 6.36 -2.56
N VAL A 76 -9.51 6.20 -3.00
CA VAL A 76 -10.61 5.79 -2.12
C VAL A 76 -10.39 4.36 -1.60
N GLY A 77 -10.04 3.43 -2.49
CA GLY A 77 -9.70 2.05 -2.11
C GLY A 77 -8.55 2.01 -1.10
N GLU A 78 -7.49 2.76 -1.37
CA GLU A 78 -6.32 2.84 -0.49
C GLU A 78 -6.66 3.43 0.89
N ALA A 79 -7.52 4.45 0.93
CA ALA A 79 -8.00 5.01 2.19
C ALA A 79 -8.74 3.97 3.03
N VAL A 80 -9.60 3.15 2.40
CA VAL A 80 -10.33 2.07 3.07
C VAL A 80 -9.35 1.01 3.59
N ILE A 81 -8.45 0.53 2.73
CA ILE A 81 -7.46 -0.51 3.08
C ILE A 81 -6.58 -0.03 4.24
N THR A 82 -5.99 1.16 4.12
CA THR A 82 -5.13 1.73 5.17
C THR A 82 -5.91 1.93 6.47
N GLY A 83 -7.15 2.43 6.41
CA GLY A 83 -8.02 2.58 7.57
C GLY A 83 -8.24 1.24 8.29
N LEU A 84 -8.57 0.18 7.55
CA LEU A 84 -8.77 -1.16 8.10
C LEU A 84 -7.48 -1.74 8.71
N VAL A 85 -6.34 -1.59 8.02
CA VAL A 85 -5.04 -2.06 8.52
C VAL A 85 -4.67 -1.35 9.82
N VAL A 86 -4.76 -0.01 9.86
CA VAL A 86 -4.44 0.76 11.06
C VAL A 86 -5.41 0.45 12.19
N ALA A 87 -6.71 0.29 11.91
CA ALA A 87 -7.69 -0.13 12.92
C ALA A 87 -7.34 -1.49 13.53
N ALA A 88 -6.96 -2.47 12.71
CA ALA A 88 -6.60 -3.80 13.18
C ALA A 88 -5.29 -3.80 14.00
N VAL A 89 -4.32 -2.96 13.64
CA VAL A 89 -3.11 -2.74 14.45
C VAL A 89 -3.46 -2.05 15.77
N MET A 90 -4.32 -1.03 15.76
CA MET A 90 -4.78 -0.36 16.98
C MET A 90 -5.52 -1.32 17.94
N ALA A 91 -6.23 -2.32 17.41
CA ALA A 91 -6.93 -3.33 18.21
C ALA A 91 -5.99 -4.38 18.83
N SER A 92 -4.81 -4.64 18.24
CA SER A 92 -3.88 -5.66 18.71
C SER A 92 -2.65 -5.07 19.44
N ARG A 93 -2.01 -4.08 18.83
CA ARG A 93 -0.75 -3.44 19.26
C ARG A 93 -0.76 -1.93 19.00
N PRO A 94 -1.60 -1.16 19.71
CA PRO A 94 -1.66 0.30 19.56
C PRO A 94 -0.32 0.99 19.89
N ASP A 95 0.53 0.34 20.68
CA ASP A 95 1.89 0.80 20.99
C ASP A 95 2.83 0.86 19.78
N LEU A 96 2.52 0.16 18.68
CA LEU A 96 3.29 0.23 17.44
C LEU A 96 2.89 1.43 16.56
N VAL A 97 1.74 2.06 16.84
CA VAL A 97 1.25 3.18 16.05
C VAL A 97 1.78 4.48 16.64
N VAL A 98 2.87 4.99 16.07
CA VAL A 98 3.50 6.26 16.50
C VAL A 98 2.50 7.41 16.55
N GLY A 99 1.54 7.44 15.62
CA GLY A 99 0.48 8.45 15.55
C GLY A 99 -0.58 8.38 16.66
N ALA A 100 -0.55 7.34 17.50
CA ALA A 100 -1.39 7.15 18.67
C ALA A 100 -0.66 7.40 20.00
N ALA A 101 0.64 7.75 19.96
CA ALA A 101 1.46 7.95 21.15
C ALA A 101 0.97 9.10 22.05
N ASP A 102 0.14 10.02 21.53
CA ASP A 102 -0.46 11.10 22.31
C ASP A 102 -1.74 10.71 23.05
N LEU A 103 -2.23 9.47 22.88
CA LEU A 103 -3.45 8.98 23.52
C LEU A 103 -3.16 8.40 24.90
N SER A 104 -3.96 8.81 25.89
CA SER A 104 -3.89 8.27 27.25
C SER A 104 -4.45 6.83 27.34
N PRO A 105 -4.09 6.06 28.38
CA PRO A 105 -4.61 4.71 28.58
C PRO A 105 -6.15 4.64 28.60
N THR A 106 -6.83 5.65 29.13
CA THR A 106 -8.30 5.69 29.17
C THR A 106 -8.89 5.88 27.77
N GLN A 107 -8.24 6.67 26.90
CA GLN A 107 -8.64 6.84 25.50
C GLN A 107 -8.42 5.56 24.67
N LEU A 108 -7.50 4.69 25.08
CA LEU A 108 -7.23 3.40 24.44
C LEU A 108 -8.08 2.24 25.01
N ALA A 109 -8.56 2.36 26.25
CA ALA A 109 -9.24 1.27 26.98
C ALA A 109 -10.62 0.90 26.40
N GLY A 110 -11.28 1.80 25.66
CA GLY A 110 -12.61 1.58 25.09
C GLY A 110 -12.67 0.68 23.84
N GLN A 111 -11.55 0.06 23.44
CA GLN A 111 -11.45 -0.73 22.22
C GLN A 111 -11.33 -2.24 22.55
N PRO A 112 -12.08 -3.12 21.86
CA PRO A 112 -11.90 -4.57 22.01
C PRO A 112 -10.49 -4.96 21.59
N ARG A 113 -9.78 -5.67 22.48
CA ARG A 113 -8.40 -6.10 22.22
C ARG A 113 -8.36 -7.45 21.54
N VAL A 114 -7.57 -7.54 20.49
CA VAL A 114 -7.30 -8.79 19.78
C VAL A 114 -5.95 -9.33 20.20
N ALA A 115 -5.89 -10.62 20.54
CA ALA A 115 -4.62 -11.27 20.89
C ALA A 115 -3.65 -11.24 19.70
N ASN A 116 -2.37 -10.94 19.95
CA ASN A 116 -1.34 -10.82 18.91
C ASN A 116 -1.25 -12.05 18.00
N ARG A 117 -1.39 -13.26 18.57
CA ARG A 117 -1.36 -14.52 17.79
C ARG A 117 -2.55 -14.61 16.85
N THR A 118 -3.75 -14.27 17.33
CA THR A 118 -4.98 -14.24 16.53
C THR A 118 -4.87 -13.21 15.41
N PHE A 119 -4.38 -12.01 15.71
CA PHE A 119 -4.13 -10.98 14.70
C PHE A 119 -3.13 -11.44 13.64
N ALA A 120 -1.99 -11.99 14.04
CA ALA A 120 -0.96 -12.43 13.11
C ALA A 120 -1.45 -13.57 12.20
N ILE A 121 -2.08 -14.60 12.77
CA ILE A 121 -2.64 -15.70 11.99
C ILE A 121 -3.74 -15.18 11.06
N GLY A 122 -4.66 -14.35 11.57
CA GLY A 122 -5.73 -13.76 10.77
C GLY A 122 -5.20 -12.92 9.61
N ALA A 123 -4.21 -12.06 9.86
CA ALA A 123 -3.59 -11.23 8.82
C ALA A 123 -2.91 -12.07 7.73
N VAL A 124 -2.19 -13.13 8.10
CA VAL A 124 -1.57 -14.05 7.13
C VAL A 124 -2.63 -14.79 6.32
N LEU A 125 -3.67 -15.32 6.97
CA LEU A 125 -4.76 -16.00 6.28
C LEU A 125 -5.50 -15.07 5.31
N VAL A 126 -5.83 -13.84 5.74
CA VAL A 126 -6.48 -12.83 4.89
C VAL A 126 -5.57 -12.48 3.72
N ALA A 127 -4.27 -12.25 3.94
CA ALA A 127 -3.33 -11.94 2.86
C ALA A 127 -3.23 -13.08 1.83
N LEU A 128 -3.18 -14.34 2.28
CA LEU A 128 -3.15 -15.50 1.39
C LEU A 128 -4.47 -15.65 0.63
N VAL A 129 -5.63 -15.51 1.28
CA VAL A 129 -6.94 -15.58 0.62
C VAL A 129 -7.09 -14.46 -0.42
N LEU A 130 -6.66 -13.24 -0.08
CA LEU A 130 -6.67 -12.14 -1.03
C LEU A 130 -5.81 -12.48 -2.25
N ALA A 131 -4.57 -12.90 -2.03
CA ALA A 131 -3.61 -13.19 -3.09
C ALA A 131 -3.98 -14.42 -3.96
N SER A 132 -4.57 -15.46 -3.38
CA SER A 132 -4.83 -16.72 -4.09
C SER A 132 -6.24 -16.82 -4.66
N ALA A 133 -7.24 -16.23 -4.00
CA ALA A 133 -8.65 -16.40 -4.35
C ALA A 133 -9.29 -15.09 -4.81
N ILE A 134 -9.15 -14.00 -4.06
CA ILE A 134 -9.84 -12.74 -4.40
C ILE A 134 -9.19 -12.06 -5.61
N SER A 135 -7.86 -12.12 -5.75
CA SER A 135 -7.13 -11.58 -6.90
C SER A 135 -7.54 -12.19 -8.24
N GLN A 136 -8.16 -13.38 -8.25
CA GLN A 136 -8.70 -14.02 -9.46
C GLN A 136 -9.85 -13.21 -10.09
N PHE A 137 -10.48 -12.34 -9.31
CA PHE A 137 -11.57 -11.47 -9.76
C PHE A 137 -11.10 -10.03 -9.99
N ALA A 138 -9.78 -9.78 -10.02
CA ALA A 138 -9.24 -8.46 -10.32
C ALA A 138 -9.59 -8.08 -11.77
N ALA A 139 -10.01 -6.82 -11.97
CA ALA A 139 -10.25 -6.31 -13.31
C ALA A 139 -8.94 -6.27 -14.10
N GLY A 140 -8.98 -6.75 -15.34
CA GLY A 140 -7.86 -6.68 -16.29
C GLY A 140 -7.82 -5.39 -17.10
N ASP A 141 -8.65 -4.40 -16.75
CA ASP A 141 -8.70 -3.12 -17.45
C ASP A 141 -7.39 -2.33 -17.27
N PRO A 142 -6.91 -1.65 -18.32
CA PRO A 142 -5.72 -0.82 -18.25
C PRO A 142 -5.90 0.34 -17.26
N ASP A 143 -4.82 0.72 -16.60
CA ASP A 143 -4.81 1.88 -15.73
C ASP A 143 -4.80 3.20 -16.52
N GLY A 144 -4.74 4.34 -15.83
CA GLY A 144 -4.79 5.64 -16.47
C GLY A 144 -3.67 5.90 -17.49
N LEU A 145 -2.48 5.32 -17.29
CA LEU A 145 -1.37 5.51 -18.23
C LEU A 145 -1.48 4.54 -19.40
N GLU A 146 -1.75 3.27 -19.09
CA GLU A 146 -1.87 2.22 -20.10
C GLU A 146 -3.02 2.53 -21.06
N ARG A 147 -4.17 2.99 -20.54
CA ARG A 147 -5.29 3.39 -21.41
C ARG A 147 -4.91 4.53 -22.33
N VAL A 148 -4.16 5.52 -21.85
CA VAL A 148 -3.65 6.62 -22.70
C VAL A 148 -2.67 6.08 -23.74
N ALA A 149 -1.86 5.09 -23.39
CA ALA A 149 -0.91 4.45 -24.31
C ALA A 149 -1.61 3.71 -25.45
N GLU A 150 -2.66 2.95 -25.13
CA GLU A 150 -3.52 2.29 -26.11
C GLU A 150 -4.25 3.30 -27.00
N ASP A 151 -4.94 4.28 -26.40
CA ASP A 151 -5.79 5.25 -27.11
C ASP A 151 -4.98 6.14 -28.07
N ALA A 152 -3.76 6.53 -27.68
CA ALA A 152 -2.85 7.31 -28.54
C ALA A 152 -1.94 6.44 -29.41
N GLY A 153 -2.10 5.11 -29.39
CA GLY A 153 -1.44 4.19 -30.31
C GLY A 153 0.07 4.09 -30.13
N PHE A 154 0.59 4.26 -28.91
CA PHE A 154 2.03 4.14 -28.62
C PHE A 154 2.37 3.03 -27.61
N ALA A 155 1.40 2.21 -27.17
CA ALA A 155 1.63 1.08 -26.28
C ALA A 155 2.77 0.16 -26.78
N ASP A 156 2.82 -0.13 -28.09
CA ASP A 156 3.84 -0.98 -28.72
C ASP A 156 5.28 -0.40 -28.66
N THR A 157 5.44 0.86 -28.29
CA THR A 157 6.77 1.49 -28.12
C THR A 157 7.41 1.17 -26.78
N ALA A 158 6.68 0.50 -25.88
CA ALA A 158 7.19 0.06 -24.59
C ALA A 158 8.39 -0.88 -24.76
N LYS A 159 9.52 -0.53 -24.13
CA LYS A 159 10.72 -1.37 -24.16
C LYS A 159 10.57 -2.53 -23.19
N ALA A 160 10.97 -3.72 -23.64
CA ALA A 160 11.05 -4.90 -22.78
C ALA A 160 11.93 -4.60 -21.55
N GLN A 161 11.39 -4.90 -20.38
CA GLN A 161 12.12 -4.75 -19.13
C GLN A 161 13.12 -5.91 -18.97
N PRO A 162 14.24 -5.73 -18.25
CA PRO A 162 15.25 -6.79 -18.05
C PRO A 162 14.69 -8.10 -17.46
N PHE A 163 13.53 -8.03 -16.81
CA PHE A 163 12.86 -9.14 -16.15
C PHE A 163 11.52 -9.51 -16.81
N ALA A 164 11.29 -9.11 -18.06
CA ALA A 164 10.06 -9.43 -18.80
C ALA A 164 9.81 -10.96 -18.92
N GLU A 165 10.87 -11.78 -18.88
CA GLU A 165 10.76 -13.24 -18.85
C GLU A 165 10.94 -13.86 -17.45
N GLY A 166 10.83 -13.03 -16.41
CA GLY A 166 11.02 -13.43 -15.02
C GLY A 166 10.01 -14.50 -14.58
N LEU A 167 10.34 -15.19 -13.48
CA LEU A 167 9.52 -16.29 -12.94
C LEU A 167 8.06 -15.89 -12.65
N PHE A 168 7.84 -14.63 -12.26
CA PHE A 168 6.54 -14.08 -11.88
C PHE A 168 6.14 -12.85 -12.73
N ALA A 169 6.64 -12.74 -13.96
CA ALA A 169 6.30 -11.64 -14.86
C ALA A 169 4.79 -11.64 -15.18
N ASP A 170 4.19 -10.46 -15.32
CA ASP A 170 2.75 -10.26 -15.58
C ASP A 170 1.83 -11.03 -14.62
N TYR A 171 2.27 -11.17 -13.36
CA TYR A 171 1.57 -11.93 -12.32
C TYR A 171 1.38 -13.42 -12.65
N ALA A 172 2.14 -13.96 -13.61
CA ALA A 172 2.11 -15.35 -14.04
C ALA A 172 3.35 -16.11 -13.57
N THR A 173 3.16 -17.35 -13.13
CA THR A 173 4.23 -18.29 -12.77
C THR A 173 4.70 -19.07 -14.00
N ARG A 174 5.98 -18.88 -14.40
CA ARG A 174 6.58 -19.59 -15.54
C ARG A 174 6.49 -21.12 -15.36
N GLY A 175 5.98 -21.81 -16.37
CA GLY A 175 5.82 -23.27 -16.39
C GLY A 175 4.49 -23.79 -15.84
N LEU A 176 3.54 -22.89 -15.53
CA LEU A 176 2.17 -23.25 -15.18
C LEU A 176 1.19 -22.71 -16.22
N ASP A 177 0.56 -23.61 -16.97
CA ASP A 177 -0.40 -23.25 -18.03
C ASP A 177 -1.78 -22.89 -17.46
N ASN A 178 -2.10 -23.32 -16.23
CA ASN A 178 -3.35 -22.95 -15.58
C ASN A 178 -3.23 -21.53 -15.01
N GLU A 179 -3.85 -20.55 -15.67
CA GLU A 179 -3.80 -19.13 -15.32
C GLU A 179 -4.17 -18.88 -13.85
N GLY A 180 -5.25 -19.49 -13.35
CA GLY A 180 -5.71 -19.26 -11.99
C GLY A 180 -4.73 -19.78 -10.94
N LEU A 181 -4.20 -20.99 -11.13
CA LEU A 181 -3.15 -21.56 -10.29
C LEU A 181 -1.86 -20.74 -10.39
N SER A 182 -1.51 -20.31 -11.60
CA SER A 182 -0.33 -19.52 -11.91
C SER A 182 -0.34 -18.19 -11.15
N LEU A 183 -1.46 -17.46 -11.19
CA LEU A 183 -1.70 -16.23 -10.44
C LEU A 183 -1.69 -16.47 -8.93
N ALA A 184 -2.34 -17.54 -8.47
CA ALA A 184 -2.40 -17.86 -7.04
C ALA A 184 -1.02 -18.17 -6.45
N VAL A 185 -0.18 -18.88 -7.20
CA VAL A 185 1.21 -19.18 -6.80
C VAL A 185 2.05 -17.90 -6.79
N ALA A 186 1.95 -17.07 -7.82
CA ALA A 186 2.68 -15.80 -7.89
C ALA A 186 2.31 -14.87 -6.72
N GLY A 187 1.01 -14.69 -6.47
CA GLY A 187 0.49 -13.89 -5.36
C GLY A 187 0.93 -14.43 -3.99
N SER A 188 0.81 -15.75 -3.77
CA SER A 188 1.21 -16.39 -2.51
C SER A 188 2.71 -16.27 -2.27
N ALA A 189 3.54 -16.45 -3.31
CA ALA A 189 4.98 -16.26 -3.22
C ALA A 189 5.33 -14.81 -2.84
N GLY A 190 4.65 -13.82 -3.41
CA GLY A 190 4.80 -12.40 -3.05
C GLY A 190 4.45 -12.12 -1.59
N VAL A 191 3.36 -12.71 -1.08
CA VAL A 191 2.98 -12.62 0.35
C VAL A 191 4.07 -13.20 1.24
N LEU A 192 4.54 -14.42 0.96
CA LEU A 192 5.58 -15.10 1.75
C LEU A 192 6.90 -14.33 1.73
N LEU A 193 7.30 -13.80 0.57
CA LEU A 193 8.50 -12.98 0.44
C LEU A 193 8.38 -11.71 1.30
N THR A 194 7.26 -11.00 1.19
CA THR A 194 7.01 -9.76 1.95
C THR A 194 7.03 -10.00 3.45
N LEU A 195 6.37 -11.07 3.91
CA LEU A 195 6.37 -11.45 5.33
C LEU A 195 7.77 -11.83 5.81
N THR A 196 8.55 -12.55 5.00
CA THR A 196 9.91 -12.97 5.34
C THR A 196 10.84 -11.77 5.47
N VAL A 197 10.79 -10.84 4.52
CA VAL A 197 11.58 -9.60 4.56
C VAL A 197 11.17 -8.76 5.78
N GLY A 198 9.87 -8.52 5.97
CA GLY A 198 9.37 -7.73 7.09
C GLY A 198 9.73 -8.35 8.46
N TRP A 199 9.63 -9.67 8.58
CA TRP A 199 10.03 -10.40 9.78
C TRP A 199 11.54 -10.32 10.02
N GLY A 200 12.35 -10.50 8.96
CA GLY A 200 13.80 -10.36 9.02
C GLY A 200 14.23 -8.97 9.51
N MET A 201 13.61 -7.91 8.97
CA MET A 201 13.84 -6.54 9.43
C MET A 201 13.46 -6.36 10.90
N ALA A 202 12.31 -6.87 11.33
CA ALA A 202 11.88 -6.78 12.72
C ALA A 202 12.84 -7.53 13.68
N LEU A 203 13.34 -8.70 13.28
CA LEU A 203 14.33 -9.45 14.05
C LEU A 203 15.67 -8.70 14.13
N ALA A 204 16.15 -8.13 13.03
CA ALA A 204 17.37 -7.33 13.00
C ALA A 204 17.26 -6.13 13.95
N GLN A 205 16.14 -5.40 13.91
CA GLN A 205 15.89 -4.27 14.81
C GLN A 205 15.84 -4.68 16.28
N ARG A 206 15.28 -5.84 16.62
CA ARG A 206 15.27 -6.34 18.00
C ARG A 206 16.67 -6.60 18.54
N ARG A 207 17.58 -7.09 17.70
CA ARG A 207 18.99 -7.34 18.08
C ARG A 207 19.77 -6.06 18.33
N LEU A 208 19.36 -4.95 17.72
CA LEU A 208 20.02 -3.64 17.84
C LEU A 208 19.51 -2.81 19.02
N ARG A 209 18.44 -3.22 19.70
CA ARG A 209 17.91 -2.48 20.86
C ARG A 209 18.83 -2.68 22.07
N PRO A 210 19.37 -1.60 22.67
CA PRO A 210 20.13 -1.70 23.92
C PRO A 210 19.29 -2.33 25.03
N ALA A 211 19.93 -3.12 25.91
CA ALA A 211 19.27 -3.67 27.08
C ALA A 211 18.69 -2.54 27.95
N PRO A 212 17.48 -2.68 28.53
CA PRO A 212 16.92 -1.67 29.40
C PRO A 212 17.88 -1.39 30.56
N SER A 213 18.19 -0.12 30.80
CA SER A 213 18.98 0.30 31.97
C SER A 213 18.32 -0.23 33.25
N PRO A 214 19.06 -0.79 34.21
CA PRO A 214 18.49 -1.17 35.49
C PRO A 214 17.85 0.07 36.13
N ARG A 215 16.60 -0.04 36.57
CA ARG A 215 15.96 1.00 37.37
C ARG A 215 16.67 1.03 38.73
N LEU A 216 17.40 2.10 39.01
CA LEU A 216 17.96 2.41 40.33
C LEU A 216 16.85 2.87 41.27
#